data_AF-A0A084EMK1-F1
#
_entry.id   AF-A0A084EMK1-F1
#
_cell.length_a   1.000
_cell.length_b   1.000
_cell.length_c   1.000
_cell.angle_alpha   90.00
_cell.angle_beta   90.00
_cell.angle_gamma   90.00
#
_symmetry.space_group_name_H-M   'P 1'
#
loop_
_entity.id
_entity.type
_entity.pdbx_description
1 polymer ?
#
loop_
_entity_poly.entity_id
_entity_poly.type
_entity_poly.pdbx_seq_one_letter_code
_entity_poly.pdbx_strand_id
1 'polypeptide(L)'
;MTTDIPEAAARLATLRDQIDRAARLTQRSADDINLIAVSKTQPAEAILPLIHAGQRVFGENRVQESQDKWPALREQFSDLTLHLVGQLQSNKAADAVTLFDVIHSLDRLSLLSALAKAMDAAGKRLPCFIQVNIGAEEQKGGCPIADVPALIAAARDADIPLLGLMCVPPADVEPAPYFALLAKMAREEGFPRLSMGMSGDFETALMLGATDIRVGTALFGERAPVSRPVPRSGLGMIRNAPAR
;
A
#
# COMPACT_ATOMS: atom_id res chain seq x y z
N MET A 1 14.03 -5.31 15.68
CA MET A 1 14.59 -4.01 16.07
C MET A 1 13.45 -3.01 16.03
N THR A 2 13.05 -2.49 17.18
CA THR A 2 12.18 -1.30 17.26
C THR A 2 13.00 -0.13 16.72
N THR A 3 12.53 0.51 15.64
CA THR A 3 13.20 1.69 15.10
C THR A 3 13.09 2.81 16.14
N ASP A 4 14.20 3.46 16.49
CA ASP A 4 14.18 4.62 17.37
C ASP A 4 13.66 5.87 16.63
N ILE A 5 13.02 6.81 17.33
CA ILE A 5 12.41 8.02 16.75
C ILE A 5 13.41 8.83 15.91
N PRO A 6 14.66 9.09 16.37
CA PRO A 6 15.65 9.83 15.57
C PRO A 6 15.99 9.11 14.27
N GLU A 7 16.03 7.78 14.28
CA GLU A 7 16.35 6.99 13.09
C GLU A 7 15.21 7.00 12.07
N ALA A 8 13.96 6.80 12.53
CA ALA A 8 12.78 6.93 11.68
C ALA A 8 12.66 8.33 11.06
N ALA A 9 12.91 9.37 11.86
CA ALA A 9 12.89 10.75 11.39
C ALA A 9 13.96 11.01 10.32
N ALA A 10 15.18 10.50 10.52
CA ALA A 10 16.26 10.63 9.55
C ALA A 10 15.96 9.91 8.22
N ARG A 11 15.41 8.69 8.28
CA ARG A 11 14.97 7.95 7.07
C ARG A 11 13.85 8.69 6.33
N LEU A 12 12.86 9.20 7.07
CA LEU A 12 11.75 9.97 6.49
C LEU A 12 12.24 11.27 5.84
N ALA A 13 13.13 12.01 6.49
CA ALA A 13 13.72 13.23 5.94
C ALA A 13 14.51 12.94 4.66
N THR A 14 15.35 11.90 4.67
CA THR A 14 16.12 11.47 3.50
C THR A 14 15.21 11.14 2.32
N LEU A 15 14.12 10.41 2.57
CA LEU A 15 13.15 10.06 1.53
C LEU A 15 12.40 11.30 0.99
N ARG A 16 12.00 12.23 1.88
CA ARG A 16 11.37 13.50 1.47
C ARG A 16 12.31 14.31 0.58
N ASP A 17 13.60 14.36 0.89
CA ASP A 17 14.60 15.05 0.06
C ASP A 17 14.76 14.37 -1.32
N GLN A 18 14.70 13.03 -1.39
CA GLN A 18 14.71 12.30 -2.66
C GLN A 18 13.47 12.62 -3.51
N ILE A 19 12.29 12.61 -2.90
CA ILE A 19 11.02 12.96 -3.55
C ILE A 19 11.08 14.38 -4.09
N ASP A 20 11.52 15.33 -3.27
CA ASP A 20 11.61 16.75 -3.63
C ASP A 20 12.60 17.00 -4.79
N ARG A 21 13.75 16.31 -4.80
CA ARG A 21 14.66 16.34 -5.95
C ARG A 21 14.01 15.77 -7.21
N ALA A 22 13.35 14.61 -7.13
CA ALA A 22 12.70 13.99 -8.28
C ALA A 22 11.51 14.82 -8.80
N ALA A 23 10.72 15.43 -7.92
CA ALA A 23 9.60 16.29 -8.27
C ALA A 23 10.07 17.52 -9.06
N ARG A 24 11.15 18.19 -8.61
CA ARG A 24 11.75 19.34 -9.30
C ARG A 24 12.21 19.01 -10.72
N LEU A 25 12.78 17.82 -10.95
CA LEU A 25 13.18 17.38 -12.30
C LEU A 25 11.99 17.29 -13.27
N THR A 26 10.78 17.14 -12.74
CA THR A 26 9.52 17.09 -13.50
C THR A 26 8.71 18.38 -13.43
N GLN A 27 9.29 19.48 -12.96
CA GLN A 27 8.62 20.77 -12.78
C GLN A 27 7.39 20.71 -11.84
N ARG A 28 7.41 19.79 -10.87
CA ARG A 28 6.38 19.62 -9.81
C ARG A 28 6.96 19.95 -8.44
N SER A 29 6.07 20.16 -7.46
CA SER A 29 6.43 20.30 -6.05
C SER A 29 6.40 18.94 -5.34
N ALA A 30 7.14 18.82 -4.24
CA ALA A 30 6.99 17.68 -3.32
C ALA A 30 5.56 17.58 -2.75
N ASP A 31 4.85 18.71 -2.63
CA ASP A 31 3.46 18.75 -2.16
C ASP A 31 2.47 18.09 -3.13
N ASP A 32 2.86 17.94 -4.40
CA ASP A 32 2.06 17.21 -5.41
C ASP A 32 2.17 15.68 -5.23
N ILE A 33 3.07 15.22 -4.36
CA ILE A 33 3.41 13.81 -4.18
C ILE A 33 2.93 13.31 -2.81
N ASN A 34 1.97 12.40 -2.85
CA ASN A 34 1.52 11.68 -1.69
C ASN A 34 2.44 10.48 -1.38
N LEU A 35 3.24 10.62 -0.31
CA LEU A 35 4.05 9.52 0.22
C LEU A 35 3.21 8.62 1.14
N ILE A 36 2.92 7.41 0.68
CA ILE A 36 2.21 6.38 1.44
C ILE A 36 3.23 5.45 2.10
N ALA A 37 3.36 5.53 3.43
CA ALA A 37 4.26 4.67 4.20
C ALA A 37 3.66 3.27 4.38
N VAL A 38 4.21 2.28 3.67
CA VAL A 38 3.71 0.89 3.68
C VAL A 38 4.19 0.17 4.94
N SER A 39 3.29 0.00 5.91
CA SER A 39 3.54 -0.55 7.24
C SER A 39 3.11 -2.00 7.41
N LYS A 40 2.83 -2.71 6.32
CA LYS A 40 2.54 -4.14 6.34
C LYS A 40 3.63 -4.90 7.11
N THR A 41 3.22 -5.88 7.89
CA THR A 41 4.04 -6.71 8.78
C THR A 41 4.74 -5.96 9.93
N GLN A 42 4.52 -4.65 10.08
CA GLN A 42 5.05 -3.86 11.19
C GLN A 42 4.05 -3.82 12.35
N PRO A 43 4.49 -4.08 13.59
CA PRO A 43 3.66 -3.89 14.77
C PRO A 43 3.50 -2.40 15.08
N ALA A 44 2.52 -2.03 15.91
CA ALA A 44 2.20 -0.64 16.21
C ALA A 44 3.41 0.15 16.74
N GLU A 45 4.25 -0.48 17.56
CA GLU A 45 5.45 0.11 18.16
C GLU A 45 6.50 0.50 17.11
N ALA A 46 6.55 -0.19 15.96
CA ALA A 46 7.43 0.15 14.86
C ALA A 46 6.87 1.28 13.98
N ILE A 47 5.57 1.56 14.06
CA ILE A 47 4.87 2.62 13.30
C ILE A 47 4.94 3.95 14.05
N LEU A 48 4.80 3.93 15.38
CA LEU A 48 4.82 5.13 16.24
C LEU A 48 5.97 6.10 15.95
N PRO A 49 7.24 5.66 15.76
CA PRO A 49 8.34 6.56 15.42
C PRO A 49 8.10 7.43 14.19
N LEU A 50 7.52 6.87 13.12
CA LEU A 50 7.20 7.64 11.90
C LEU A 50 6.04 8.60 12.12
N ILE A 51 5.04 8.19 12.91
CA ILE A 51 3.94 9.10 13.30
C ILE A 51 4.51 10.29 14.06
N HIS A 52 5.38 10.07 15.04
CA HIS A 52 6.03 11.16 15.78
C HIS A 52 6.93 12.03 14.89
N ALA A 53 7.55 11.45 13.85
CA ALA A 53 8.32 12.19 12.84
C ALA A 53 7.44 12.97 11.83
N GLY A 54 6.11 12.94 11.96
CA GLY A 54 5.19 13.70 11.13
C GLY A 54 4.65 12.97 9.90
N GLN A 55 4.85 11.65 9.78
CA GLN A 55 4.15 10.86 8.76
C GLN A 55 2.69 10.68 9.18
N ARG A 56 1.76 10.86 8.24
CA ARG A 56 0.31 10.72 8.49
C ARG A 56 -0.39 9.75 7.56
N VAL A 57 0.19 9.51 6.38
CA VAL A 57 -0.39 8.65 5.36
C VAL A 57 0.28 7.29 5.38
N PHE A 58 -0.49 6.24 5.61
CA PHE A 58 0.03 4.88 5.72
C PHE A 58 -0.72 3.92 4.79
N GLY A 59 -0.04 2.84 4.41
CA GLY A 59 -0.56 1.82 3.51
C GLY A 59 -0.48 0.43 4.11
N GLU A 60 -1.56 -0.33 4.00
CA GLU A 60 -1.62 -1.72 4.42
C GLU A 60 -2.06 -2.65 3.29
N ASN A 61 -1.57 -3.89 3.35
CA ASN A 61 -1.90 -4.90 2.34
C ASN A 61 -3.13 -5.74 2.71
N ARG A 62 -3.48 -5.85 3.99
CA ARG A 62 -4.47 -6.80 4.48
C ARG A 62 -5.38 -6.15 5.51
N VAL A 63 -6.68 -6.32 5.33
CA VAL A 63 -7.70 -5.80 6.25
C VAL A 63 -7.53 -6.37 7.66
N GLN A 64 -7.32 -7.69 7.78
CA GLN A 64 -7.20 -8.36 9.07
C GLN A 64 -6.01 -7.85 9.88
N GLU A 65 -4.83 -7.79 9.28
CA GLU A 65 -3.64 -7.23 9.95
C GLU A 65 -3.86 -5.78 10.39
N SER A 66 -4.68 -5.04 9.63
CA SER A 66 -4.94 -3.64 9.93
C SER A 66 -5.90 -3.47 11.11
N GLN A 67 -6.88 -4.37 11.27
CA GLN A 67 -7.84 -4.36 12.37
C GLN A 67 -7.16 -4.50 13.74
N ASP A 68 -6.03 -5.21 13.79
CA ASP A 68 -5.32 -5.48 15.05
C ASP A 68 -4.55 -4.26 15.59
N LYS A 69 -4.21 -3.28 14.75
CA LYS A 69 -3.30 -2.18 15.13
C LYS A 69 -3.83 -0.77 14.88
N TRP A 70 -4.56 -0.55 13.79
CA TRP A 70 -4.93 0.80 13.38
C TRP A 70 -6.02 1.47 14.24
N PRO A 71 -7.03 0.76 14.79
CA PRO A 71 -8.02 1.39 15.66
C PRO A 71 -7.38 2.13 16.85
N ALA A 72 -6.50 1.46 17.58
CA ALA A 72 -5.80 2.06 18.72
C ALA A 72 -4.88 3.23 18.31
N LEU A 73 -4.17 3.11 17.17
CA LEU A 73 -3.35 4.21 16.65
C LEU A 73 -4.20 5.42 16.25
N ARG A 74 -5.38 5.21 15.64
CA ARG A 74 -6.28 6.30 15.22
C ARG A 74 -7.01 6.96 16.39
N GLU A 75 -7.25 6.24 17.47
CA GLU A 75 -7.73 6.83 18.73
C GLU A 75 -6.71 7.80 19.32
N GLN A 76 -5.42 7.47 19.21
CA GLN A 76 -4.33 8.33 19.70
C GLN A 76 -3.99 9.48 18.72
N PHE A 77 -4.12 9.25 17.42
CA PHE A 77 -3.75 10.18 16.36
C PHE A 77 -4.88 10.26 15.32
N SER A 78 -5.77 11.24 15.49
CA SER A 78 -7.00 11.36 14.68
C SER A 78 -6.79 11.86 13.25
N ASP A 79 -5.60 12.38 12.93
CA ASP A 79 -5.22 12.92 11.62
C ASP A 79 -4.52 11.90 10.70
N LEU A 80 -4.52 10.61 11.08
CA LEU A 80 -3.98 9.53 10.27
C LEU A 80 -4.90 9.18 9.09
N THR A 81 -4.30 8.96 7.93
CA THR A 81 -4.97 8.44 6.73
C THR A 81 -4.44 7.05 6.39
N LEU A 82 -5.33 6.09 6.22
CA LEU A 82 -5.00 4.69 5.96
C LEU A 82 -5.48 4.25 4.57
N HIS A 83 -4.54 3.77 3.76
CA HIS A 83 -4.75 3.30 2.41
C HIS A 83 -4.69 1.77 2.36
N LEU A 84 -5.69 1.13 1.76
CA LEU A 84 -5.62 -0.28 1.41
C LEU A 84 -4.92 -0.41 0.05
N VAL A 85 -3.67 -0.85 0.07
CA VAL A 85 -2.81 -0.99 -1.13
C VAL A 85 -2.63 -2.43 -1.59
N GLY A 86 -3.14 -3.39 -0.81
CA GLY A 86 -3.22 -4.79 -1.19
C GLY A 86 -4.57 -5.18 -1.77
N GLN A 87 -4.62 -6.37 -2.36
CA GLN A 87 -5.81 -6.96 -2.97
C GLN A 87 -6.96 -7.13 -1.97
N LEU A 88 -8.16 -6.74 -2.38
CA LEU A 88 -9.37 -6.82 -1.55
C LEU A 88 -10.32 -7.92 -2.02
N GLN A 89 -10.63 -8.83 -1.11
CA GLN A 89 -11.68 -9.83 -1.30
C GLN A 89 -13.06 -9.18 -1.09
N SER A 90 -14.04 -9.54 -1.91
CA SER A 90 -15.38 -8.92 -1.88
C SER A 90 -16.09 -9.11 -0.53
N ASN A 91 -15.88 -10.25 0.15
CA ASN A 91 -16.42 -10.52 1.49
C ASN A 91 -15.79 -9.67 2.60
N LYS A 92 -14.69 -8.94 2.32
CA LYS A 92 -14.03 -8.02 3.25
C LYS A 92 -14.31 -6.55 2.94
N ALA A 93 -15.20 -6.26 1.97
CA ALA A 93 -15.55 -4.90 1.59
C ALA A 93 -16.11 -4.08 2.76
N ALA A 94 -16.98 -4.65 3.60
CA ALA A 94 -17.55 -3.94 4.75
C ALA A 94 -16.49 -3.58 5.82
N ASP A 95 -15.60 -4.53 6.13
CA ASP A 95 -14.47 -4.31 7.03
C ASP A 95 -13.53 -3.23 6.48
N ALA A 96 -13.22 -3.30 5.17
CA ALA A 96 -12.36 -2.34 4.50
C ALA A 96 -12.98 -0.93 4.49
N VAL A 97 -14.25 -0.81 4.12
CA VAL A 97 -14.99 0.45 4.15
C VAL A 97 -14.97 1.04 5.55
N THR A 98 -15.11 0.24 6.60
CA THR A 98 -15.10 0.71 7.99
C THR A 98 -13.74 1.29 8.41
N LEU A 99 -12.65 0.59 8.08
CA LEU A 99 -11.32 0.86 8.63
C LEU A 99 -10.44 1.81 7.80
N PHE A 100 -10.58 1.80 6.48
CA PHE A 100 -9.71 2.53 5.57
C PHE A 100 -10.32 3.84 5.11
N ASP A 101 -9.45 4.71 4.57
CA ASP A 101 -9.84 6.00 4.00
C ASP A 101 -9.72 5.99 2.47
N VAL A 102 -8.82 5.16 1.90
CA VAL A 102 -8.62 5.02 0.44
C VAL A 102 -8.40 3.57 0.06
N ILE A 103 -8.95 3.11 -1.07
CA ILE A 103 -8.75 1.75 -1.59
C ILE A 103 -8.05 1.81 -2.95
N HIS A 104 -6.89 1.17 -3.09
CA HIS A 104 -6.13 1.21 -4.34
C HIS A 104 -6.42 0.02 -5.27
N SER A 105 -7.14 -0.99 -4.79
CA SER A 105 -7.23 -2.31 -5.39
C SER A 105 -8.57 -2.60 -6.07
N LEU A 106 -9.31 -1.58 -6.53
CA LEU A 106 -10.55 -1.83 -7.28
C LEU A 106 -10.20 -2.41 -8.64
N ASP A 107 -10.51 -3.68 -8.89
CA ASP A 107 -10.03 -4.38 -10.08
C ASP A 107 -11.08 -5.19 -10.85
N ARG A 108 -12.30 -5.30 -10.33
CA ARG A 108 -13.37 -6.12 -10.92
C ARG A 108 -14.76 -5.70 -10.47
N LEU A 109 -15.76 -6.01 -11.28
CA LEU A 109 -17.17 -5.68 -11.02
C LEU A 109 -17.71 -6.29 -9.71
N SER A 110 -17.30 -7.52 -9.37
CA SER A 110 -17.76 -8.16 -8.12
C SER A 110 -17.21 -7.50 -6.85
N LEU A 111 -16.04 -6.83 -6.94
CA LEU A 111 -15.52 -6.01 -5.85
C LEU A 111 -16.23 -4.66 -5.80
N LEU A 112 -16.45 -4.05 -6.97
CA LEU A 112 -17.22 -2.82 -7.13
C LEU A 112 -18.59 -2.93 -6.45
N SER A 113 -19.38 -3.94 -6.81
CA SER A 113 -20.72 -4.16 -6.23
C SER A 113 -20.68 -4.36 -4.71
N ALA A 114 -19.66 -5.06 -4.21
CA ALA A 114 -19.49 -5.28 -2.77
C ALA A 114 -19.12 -3.99 -2.03
N LEU A 115 -18.25 -3.16 -2.63
CA LEU A 115 -17.87 -1.86 -2.09
C LEU A 115 -19.03 -0.88 -2.11
N ALA A 116 -19.77 -0.76 -3.21
CA ALA A 116 -20.96 0.10 -3.29
C ALA A 116 -21.97 -0.24 -2.19
N LYS A 117 -22.32 -1.53 -2.04
CA LYS A 117 -23.21 -1.99 -0.97
C LYS A 117 -22.68 -1.67 0.43
N ALA A 118 -21.39 -1.87 0.67
CA ALA A 118 -20.77 -1.58 1.96
C ALA A 118 -20.73 -0.07 2.26
N MET A 119 -20.45 0.75 1.25
CA MET A 119 -20.45 2.20 1.30
C MET A 119 -21.85 2.76 1.59
N ASP A 120 -22.88 2.21 0.94
CA ASP A 120 -24.29 2.55 1.22
C ASP A 120 -24.68 2.22 2.66
N ALA A 121 -24.36 1.01 3.11
CA ALA A 121 -24.67 0.58 4.48
C ALA A 121 -23.96 1.44 5.54
N ALA A 122 -22.76 1.93 5.24
CA ALA A 122 -21.97 2.76 6.14
C ALA A 122 -22.23 4.26 5.98
N GLY A 123 -23.05 4.69 5.01
CA GLY A 123 -23.33 6.10 4.72
C GLY A 123 -22.08 6.91 4.34
N LYS A 124 -21.10 6.28 3.67
CA LYS A 124 -19.85 6.93 3.26
C LYS A 124 -19.40 6.49 1.87
N ARG A 125 -18.56 7.30 1.23
CA ARG A 125 -17.92 7.00 -0.06
C ARG A 125 -16.42 7.08 0.09
N LEU A 126 -15.73 5.95 0.05
CA LEU A 126 -14.27 5.96 0.10
C LEU A 126 -13.74 6.18 -1.32
N PRO A 127 -12.79 7.10 -1.51
CA PRO A 127 -12.09 7.22 -2.77
C PRO A 127 -11.31 5.94 -3.13
N CYS A 128 -11.35 5.59 -4.41
CA CYS A 128 -10.73 4.39 -4.96
C CYS A 128 -9.74 4.71 -6.10
N PHE A 129 -8.69 3.91 -6.22
CA PHE A 129 -7.97 3.74 -7.49
C PHE A 129 -8.39 2.43 -8.15
N ILE A 130 -8.40 2.45 -9.48
CA ILE A 130 -8.50 1.21 -10.26
C ILE A 130 -7.12 0.59 -10.38
N GLN A 131 -6.95 -0.64 -9.89
CA GLN A 131 -5.73 -1.38 -10.09
C GLN A 131 -5.74 -2.01 -11.48
N VAL A 132 -4.78 -1.64 -12.32
CA VAL A 132 -4.60 -2.17 -13.67
C VAL A 132 -3.59 -3.31 -13.64
N ASN A 133 -3.93 -4.45 -14.23
CA ASN A 133 -2.98 -5.51 -14.54
C ASN A 133 -2.12 -5.09 -15.75
N ILE A 134 -1.21 -4.15 -15.50
CA ILE A 134 -0.41 -3.47 -16.53
C ILE A 134 0.56 -4.41 -17.25
N GLY A 135 0.95 -5.50 -16.60
CA GLY A 135 1.87 -6.52 -17.12
C GLY A 135 1.20 -7.74 -17.73
N ALA A 136 -0.15 -7.78 -17.77
CA ALA A 136 -0.92 -8.95 -18.22
C ALA A 136 -0.52 -10.27 -17.52
N GLU A 137 -0.17 -10.19 -16.23
CA GLU A 137 0.22 -11.34 -15.42
C GLU A 137 -1.03 -12.01 -14.83
N GLU A 138 -1.43 -13.20 -15.32
CA GLU A 138 -2.64 -13.91 -14.86
C GLU A 138 -2.63 -14.17 -13.34
N GLN A 139 -1.45 -14.42 -12.77
CA GLN A 139 -1.27 -14.66 -11.33
C GLN A 139 -1.39 -13.41 -10.45
N LYS A 140 -1.39 -12.20 -11.03
CA LYS A 140 -1.47 -10.94 -10.29
C LYS A 140 -2.88 -10.36 -10.39
N GLY A 141 -3.35 -9.80 -9.27
CA GLY A 141 -4.61 -9.06 -9.26
C GLY A 141 -4.52 -7.76 -10.07
N GLY A 142 -5.69 -7.23 -10.46
CA GLY A 142 -5.80 -6.06 -11.34
C GLY A 142 -6.75 -6.30 -12.51
N CYS A 143 -7.39 -5.22 -12.94
CA CYS A 143 -8.27 -5.18 -14.10
C CYS A 143 -7.44 -5.33 -15.38
N PRO A 144 -7.80 -6.23 -16.31
CA PRO A 144 -7.21 -6.24 -17.64
C PRO A 144 -7.35 -4.86 -18.30
N ILE A 145 -6.33 -4.44 -19.05
CA ILE A 145 -6.29 -3.10 -19.68
C ILE A 145 -7.55 -2.85 -20.53
N ALA A 146 -8.00 -3.85 -21.29
CA ALA A 146 -9.17 -3.76 -22.14
C ALA A 146 -10.49 -3.54 -21.36
N ASP A 147 -10.54 -3.97 -20.10
CA ASP A 147 -11.73 -3.91 -19.26
C ASP A 147 -11.79 -2.64 -18.39
N VAL A 148 -10.69 -1.87 -18.32
CA VAL A 148 -10.60 -0.67 -17.49
C VAL A 148 -11.70 0.36 -17.82
N PRO A 149 -11.98 0.71 -19.10
CA PRO A 149 -13.05 1.66 -19.42
C PRO A 149 -14.44 1.21 -18.92
N ALA A 150 -14.74 -0.09 -19.03
CA ALA A 150 -16.00 -0.63 -18.55
C ALA A 150 -16.10 -0.58 -17.02
N LEU A 151 -15.00 -0.86 -16.31
CA LEU A 151 -14.95 -0.76 -14.85
C LEU A 151 -15.08 0.69 -14.36
N ILE A 152 -14.50 1.66 -15.07
CA ILE A 152 -14.64 3.09 -14.80
C ILE A 152 -16.10 3.52 -14.93
N ALA A 153 -16.77 3.14 -16.03
CA ALA A 153 -18.17 3.47 -16.25
C ALA A 153 -19.06 2.91 -15.13
N ALA A 154 -18.89 1.62 -14.81
CA ALA A 154 -19.65 0.98 -13.74
C ALA A 154 -19.40 1.63 -12.37
N ALA A 155 -18.17 2.09 -12.09
CA ALA A 155 -17.85 2.72 -10.82
C ALA A 155 -18.47 4.11 -10.69
N ARG A 156 -18.52 4.88 -11.79
CA ARG A 156 -19.23 6.16 -11.87
C ARG A 156 -20.73 5.96 -11.67
N ASP A 157 -21.33 4.97 -12.33
CA ASP A 157 -22.76 4.64 -12.18
C ASP A 157 -23.12 4.23 -10.75
N ALA A 158 -22.19 3.57 -10.05
CA ALA A 158 -22.33 3.18 -8.64
C ALA A 158 -21.90 4.26 -7.64
N ASP A 159 -21.63 5.50 -8.10
CA ASP A 159 -21.20 6.63 -7.26
C ASP A 159 -19.95 6.33 -6.41
N ILE A 160 -19.03 5.52 -6.94
CA ILE A 160 -17.72 5.27 -6.31
C ILE A 160 -16.76 6.39 -6.74
N PRO A 161 -16.21 7.18 -5.80
CA PRO A 161 -15.25 8.24 -6.16
C PRO A 161 -13.96 7.61 -6.68
N LEU A 162 -13.60 7.91 -7.93
CA LEU A 162 -12.36 7.44 -8.54
C LEU A 162 -11.31 8.55 -8.51
N LEU A 163 -10.17 8.26 -7.86
CA LEU A 163 -9.01 9.15 -7.82
C LEU A 163 -8.15 9.04 -9.08
N GLY A 164 -7.99 7.81 -9.57
CA GLY A 164 -7.17 7.51 -10.72
C GLY A 164 -6.78 6.05 -10.84
N LEU A 165 -5.62 5.80 -11.44
CA LEU A 165 -5.14 4.45 -11.72
C LEU A 165 -3.99 4.05 -10.81
N MET A 166 -3.90 2.75 -10.52
CA MET A 166 -2.84 2.14 -9.76
C MET A 166 -2.24 0.98 -10.56
N CYS A 167 -0.92 0.79 -10.48
CA CYS A 167 -0.31 -0.44 -10.95
C CYS A 167 0.84 -0.92 -10.05
N VAL A 168 1.14 -2.21 -10.21
CA VAL A 168 2.36 -2.85 -9.73
C VAL A 168 2.97 -3.56 -10.95
N PRO A 169 4.10 -3.08 -11.49
CA PRO A 169 4.77 -3.73 -12.60
C PRO A 169 5.19 -5.18 -12.27
N PRO A 170 5.53 -5.99 -13.28
CA PRO A 170 6.24 -7.24 -13.08
C PRO A 170 7.50 -7.04 -12.24
N ALA A 171 7.84 -8.04 -11.42
CA ALA A 171 9.09 -7.98 -10.66
C ALA A 171 10.27 -8.21 -11.62
N ASP A 172 11.45 -7.69 -11.26
CA ASP A 172 12.71 -7.96 -11.95
C ASP A 172 12.76 -7.54 -13.44
N VAL A 173 11.86 -6.64 -13.85
CA VAL A 173 11.87 -6.01 -15.18
C VAL A 173 11.95 -4.49 -15.03
N GLU A 174 12.37 -3.83 -16.11
CA GLU A 174 12.38 -2.37 -16.18
C GLU A 174 10.94 -1.81 -16.01
N PRO A 175 10.66 -1.01 -14.96
CA PRO A 175 9.30 -0.57 -14.66
C PRO A 175 8.83 0.61 -15.51
N ALA A 176 9.75 1.39 -16.11
CA ALA A 176 9.42 2.62 -16.84
C ALA A 176 8.37 2.44 -17.95
N PRO A 177 8.41 1.41 -18.82
CA PRO A 177 7.38 1.21 -19.84
C PRO A 177 5.96 1.02 -19.26
N TYR A 178 5.84 0.34 -18.12
CA TYR A 178 4.56 0.10 -17.46
C TYR A 178 4.00 1.38 -16.84
N PHE A 179 4.85 2.20 -16.21
CA PHE A 179 4.46 3.50 -15.68
C PHE A 179 4.03 4.47 -16.79
N ALA A 180 4.78 4.51 -17.91
CA ALA A 180 4.42 5.32 -19.06
C ALA A 180 3.06 4.91 -19.68
N LEU A 181 2.79 3.60 -19.75
CA LEU A 181 1.51 3.09 -20.20
C LEU A 181 0.37 3.46 -19.25
N LEU A 182 0.55 3.31 -17.94
CA LEU A 182 -0.44 3.71 -16.94
C LEU A 182 -0.75 5.21 -17.03
N ALA A 183 0.29 6.04 -17.16
CA ALA A 183 0.15 7.48 -17.30
C ALA A 183 -0.60 7.89 -18.58
N LYS A 184 -0.35 7.17 -19.69
CA LYS A 184 -1.11 7.35 -20.93
C LYS A 184 -2.60 7.04 -20.72
N MET A 185 -2.91 5.87 -20.16
CA MET A 185 -4.29 5.46 -19.90
C MET A 185 -5.01 6.45 -18.97
N ALA A 186 -4.35 6.89 -17.90
CA ALA A 186 -4.93 7.87 -16.98
C ALA A 186 -5.26 9.20 -17.67
N ARG A 187 -4.38 9.70 -18.55
CA ARG A 187 -4.67 10.91 -19.34
C ARG A 187 -5.85 10.72 -20.29
N GLU A 188 -5.95 9.58 -20.95
CA GLU A 188 -7.06 9.26 -21.87
C GLU A 188 -8.41 9.21 -21.12
N GLU A 189 -8.41 8.71 -19.89
CA GLU A 189 -9.60 8.62 -19.03
C GLU A 189 -9.84 9.87 -18.16
N GLY A 190 -8.96 10.87 -18.25
CA GLY A 190 -9.06 12.14 -17.51
C GLY A 190 -8.75 12.03 -16.01
N PHE A 191 -7.96 11.04 -15.60
CA PHE A 191 -7.58 10.86 -14.19
C PHE A 191 -6.33 11.67 -13.81
N PRO A 192 -6.38 12.43 -12.70
CA PRO A 192 -5.26 13.26 -12.27
C PRO A 192 -4.23 12.49 -11.44
N ARG A 193 -4.58 11.34 -10.85
CA ARG A 193 -3.71 10.62 -9.91
C ARG A 193 -3.23 9.28 -10.44
N LEU A 194 -1.97 9.00 -10.14
CA LEU A 194 -1.24 7.81 -10.54
C LEU A 194 -0.56 7.21 -9.31
N SER A 195 -1.11 6.10 -8.83
CA SER A 195 -0.54 5.30 -7.75
C SER A 195 0.43 4.28 -8.31
N MET A 196 1.71 4.64 -8.40
CA MET A 196 2.77 3.79 -8.94
C MET A 196 4.13 4.20 -8.35
N GLY A 197 5.07 3.27 -8.29
CA GLY A 197 6.35 3.46 -7.61
C GLY A 197 6.35 2.96 -6.16
N MET A 198 7.41 2.24 -5.82
CA MET A 198 7.74 1.63 -4.54
C MET A 198 9.20 1.94 -4.19
N SER A 199 9.73 1.37 -3.10
CA SER A 199 11.07 1.70 -2.60
C SER A 199 12.20 1.63 -3.65
N GLY A 200 12.10 0.76 -4.66
CA GLY A 200 13.15 0.55 -5.66
C GLY A 200 12.99 1.35 -6.95
N ASP A 201 11.85 1.97 -7.19
CA ASP A 201 11.49 2.55 -8.49
C ASP A 201 10.64 3.83 -8.39
N PHE A 202 10.45 4.39 -7.19
CA PHE A 202 9.64 5.60 -7.01
C PHE A 202 10.23 6.81 -7.75
N GLU A 203 11.55 6.97 -7.84
CA GLU A 203 12.14 8.10 -8.58
C GLU A 203 11.76 8.04 -10.07
N THR A 204 11.86 6.86 -10.68
CA THR A 204 11.41 6.61 -12.06
C THR A 204 9.90 6.83 -12.20
N ALA A 205 9.11 6.36 -11.23
CA ALA A 205 7.66 6.57 -11.22
C ALA A 205 7.30 8.06 -11.16
N LEU A 206 8.01 8.85 -10.35
CA LEU A 206 7.87 10.29 -10.28
C LEU A 206 8.22 10.91 -11.64
N MET A 207 9.35 10.57 -12.25
CA MET A 207 9.69 11.05 -13.61
C MET A 207 8.59 10.81 -14.65
N LEU A 208 7.78 9.76 -14.45
CA LEU A 208 6.67 9.38 -15.34
C LEU A 208 5.29 9.81 -14.84
N GLY A 209 5.22 10.69 -13.84
CA GLY A 209 3.99 11.36 -13.43
C GLY A 209 3.28 10.75 -12.22
N ALA A 210 3.90 9.84 -11.46
CA ALA A 210 3.30 9.34 -10.23
C ALA A 210 2.93 10.48 -9.28
N THR A 211 1.74 10.40 -8.67
CA THR A 211 1.26 11.30 -7.62
C THR A 211 1.22 10.60 -6.26
N ASP A 212 1.22 9.27 -6.26
CA ASP A 212 1.05 8.43 -5.09
C ASP A 212 2.11 7.32 -5.11
N ILE A 213 3.12 7.44 -4.24
CA ILE A 213 4.20 6.46 -4.13
C ILE A 213 4.06 5.64 -2.84
N ARG A 214 4.41 4.36 -2.90
CA ARG A 214 4.16 3.38 -1.81
C ARG A 214 5.47 2.81 -1.28
N VAL A 215 6.02 3.42 -0.23
CA VAL A 215 7.37 3.11 0.24
C VAL A 215 7.33 2.39 1.58
N GLY A 216 8.00 1.23 1.67
CA GLY A 216 8.06 0.41 2.89
C GLY A 216 9.48 0.30 3.44
N THR A 217 10.30 -0.55 2.82
CA THR A 217 11.67 -0.87 3.27
C THR A 217 12.54 0.36 3.54
N ALA A 218 12.48 1.41 2.72
CA ALA A 218 13.28 2.61 2.95
C ALA A 218 12.88 3.38 4.24
N LEU A 219 11.63 3.21 4.70
CA LEU A 219 11.12 3.86 5.92
C LEU A 219 11.28 2.99 7.17
N PHE A 220 11.06 1.67 7.05
CA PHE A 220 11.07 0.76 8.20
C PHE A 220 12.35 -0.07 8.35
N GLY A 221 13.28 0.01 7.38
CA GLY A 221 14.52 -0.77 7.35
C GLY A 221 14.34 -2.15 6.72
N GLU A 222 15.46 -2.85 6.53
CA GLU A 222 15.44 -4.24 6.06
C GLU A 222 14.81 -5.18 7.09
N ARG A 223 14.05 -6.14 6.59
CA ARG A 223 13.32 -7.12 7.40
C ARG A 223 14.32 -7.99 8.16
N ALA A 224 14.24 -8.03 9.49
CA ALA A 224 14.89 -9.11 10.24
C ALA A 224 14.28 -10.46 9.79
N PRO A 225 15.09 -11.47 9.41
CA PRO A 225 14.55 -12.78 9.09
C PRO A 225 13.77 -13.29 10.31
N VAL A 226 12.57 -13.81 10.07
CA VAL A 226 11.75 -14.41 11.14
C VAL A 226 12.58 -15.53 11.74
N SER A 227 13.11 -15.34 12.95
CA SER A 227 13.80 -16.38 13.67
C SER A 227 12.77 -17.47 13.97
N ARG A 228 12.83 -18.59 13.24
CA ARG A 228 12.11 -19.80 13.64
C ARG A 228 12.59 -20.15 15.05
N PRO A 229 11.70 -20.40 16.02
CA PRO A 229 12.13 -20.84 17.34
C PRO A 229 12.95 -22.12 17.17
N VAL A 230 14.20 -22.07 17.62
CA VAL A 230 15.07 -23.23 17.70
C VAL A 230 14.42 -24.18 18.71
N PRO A 231 14.05 -25.41 18.33
CA PRO A 231 13.57 -26.37 19.31
C PRO A 231 14.70 -26.58 20.33
N ARG A 232 14.40 -26.37 21.61
CA ARG A 232 15.33 -26.63 22.70
C ARG A 232 15.75 -28.09 22.60
N SER A 233 17.00 -28.33 22.19
CA SER A 233 17.63 -29.63 22.30
C SER A 233 17.69 -29.99 23.78
N GLY A 234 16.86 -30.96 24.18
CA GLY A 234 16.94 -31.56 25.50
C GLY A 234 18.23 -32.37 25.60
N LEU A 235 19.25 -31.80 26.22
CA LEU A 235 20.36 -32.54 26.78
C LEU A 235 20.09 -32.83 28.24
N GLY A 236 20.08 -34.11 28.59
CA GLY A 236 20.32 -34.55 29.97
C GLY A 236 19.36 -35.62 30.47
N MET A 237 19.71 -36.90 30.29
CA MET A 237 20.10 -37.74 31.42
C MET A 237 20.70 -39.06 30.91
N ILE A 238 22.02 -39.16 31.09
CA ILE A 238 22.75 -40.41 31.20
C ILE A 238 22.29 -41.06 32.52
N ARG A 239 21.83 -42.32 32.49
CA ARG A 239 21.85 -43.22 33.64
C ARG A 239 22.32 -44.61 33.20
N ASN A 240 23.45 -45.00 33.75
CA ASN A 240 24.04 -46.34 33.66
C ASN A 240 23.35 -47.33 34.60
N ALA A 241 23.04 -48.52 34.05
CA ALA A 241 23.18 -49.89 34.62
C ALA A 241 22.27 -50.35 35.79
N PRO A 242 22.17 -51.67 36.12
CA PRO A 242 22.72 -52.88 35.48
C PRO A 242 21.72 -54.05 35.24
N ALA A 243 22.27 -55.15 34.70
CA ALA A 243 21.73 -56.47 34.36
C ALA A 243 20.61 -57.10 35.24
N ARG A 244 19.70 -57.79 34.56
CA ARG A 244 19.32 -59.20 34.77
C ARG A 244 18.67 -59.77 33.52
#